data_AF-A0A849WB46-F1
#
_entry.id   AF-A0A849WB46-F1
#
_cell.length_a   1.000
_cell.length_b   1.000
_cell.length_c   1.000
_cell.angle_alpha   90.00
_cell.angle_beta   90.00
_cell.angle_gamma   90.00
#
_symmetry.space_group_name_H-M   'P 1'
#
loop_
_entity.id
_entity.type
_entity.pdbx_description
1 polymer ?
#
loop_
_entity_poly.entity_id
_entity_poly.type
_entity_poly.pdbx_seq_one_letter_code
_entity_poly.pdbx_strand_id
1 'polypeptide(L)'
;MDEYIKLQGLTEEMFCKALKIKEEELKKYDLHIKVIQSPKKKGMFWEMRAFLTEQLSIPIGISEYREASVLRTIHGIKEAARTPGKAIPGVWNPPKETFLHWLESEIHTNSGRVRIEQKILSPEVQASRDTKAVLSKILLWQNNLPKIDTLKAVEKYLQDALAKTRFSSKLKSIEESYKIIQTALAFKQECFQEMVVSVNKSLREIQCFDAQRNLVINILLKPDRIQYQGQIFSPSLALRICHDMDAERRKKERSEELNQWRKLWEGIPSEYKAKIEALRKEIEMHWDKLSFLSDEYKNFFLESIRKKNAVLELRSVNNQAELNQWVAMMIAHVEEKIQQPSPANNVVLEILSLISSTPKYGIKTYAMWLGNSKAFILERKKLDEKFRGKLAVYKTTQIVEEIEKLLDMDWLEVVTVGEHHLPVLKLTQNGTRALHSLRLKAKASSDIQTLENTTFPSLTYNTIAKTDLYPDLIQDLQNGQRSAWIAFLKQNDVASEIEKWETSRMETLKKILDEKIPGWQIPVKWELAMHPKKNKALESLIEIHS
;
A
#
# COMPACT_ATOMS: atom_id res chain seq x y z
N MET A 1 -22.45 -14.79 16.73
CA MET A 1 -21.78 -13.65 17.42
C MET A 1 -20.85 -14.22 18.47
N ASP A 2 -21.37 -15.10 19.34
CA ASP A 2 -20.57 -15.81 20.33
C ASP A 2 -19.41 -16.58 19.69
N GLU A 3 -19.65 -17.33 18.62
CA GLU A 3 -18.61 -18.04 17.86
C GLU A 3 -17.57 -17.11 17.20
N TYR A 4 -17.99 -15.91 16.76
CA TYR A 4 -17.09 -14.90 16.21
C TYR A 4 -16.21 -14.26 17.31
N ILE A 5 -16.78 -14.02 18.49
CA ILE A 5 -16.05 -13.55 19.67
C ILE A 5 -15.10 -14.66 20.18
N LYS A 6 -15.52 -15.95 20.14
CA LYS A 6 -14.67 -17.13 20.43
C LYS A 6 -13.42 -17.12 19.55
N LEU A 7 -13.57 -16.83 18.26
CA LEU A 7 -12.48 -16.81 17.29
C LEU A 7 -11.53 -15.61 17.40
N GLN A 8 -11.90 -14.55 18.14
CA GLN A 8 -11.08 -13.33 18.31
C GLN A 8 -10.26 -13.31 19.62
N GLY A 9 -10.36 -14.35 20.46
CA GLY A 9 -9.42 -14.55 21.58
C GLY A 9 -9.50 -13.53 22.72
N LEU A 10 -10.67 -12.94 22.98
CA LEU A 10 -10.89 -12.11 24.18
C LEU A 10 -10.95 -13.00 25.44
N THR A 11 -10.02 -12.80 26.38
CA THR A 11 -9.97 -13.53 27.65
C THR A 11 -10.65 -12.77 28.79
N GLU A 12 -11.07 -13.48 29.85
CA GLU A 12 -11.60 -12.88 31.08
C GLU A 12 -10.62 -11.88 31.68
N GLU A 13 -9.35 -12.29 31.77
CA GLU A 13 -8.26 -11.47 32.28
C GLU A 13 -8.13 -10.16 31.49
N MET A 14 -8.18 -10.22 30.15
CA MET A 14 -8.15 -9.03 29.31
C MET A 14 -9.35 -8.12 29.55
N PHE A 15 -10.53 -8.70 29.78
CA PHE A 15 -11.77 -7.98 30.03
C PHE A 15 -11.75 -7.30 31.41
N CYS A 16 -11.40 -8.04 32.46
CA CYS A 16 -11.25 -7.54 33.83
C CYS A 16 -10.14 -6.49 33.92
N LYS A 17 -9.00 -6.70 33.26
CA LYS A 17 -7.87 -5.75 33.20
C LYS A 17 -8.25 -4.46 32.47
N ALA A 18 -8.99 -4.55 31.37
CA ALA A 18 -9.41 -3.36 30.63
C ALA A 18 -10.50 -2.55 31.37
N LEU A 19 -11.36 -3.20 32.15
CA LEU A 19 -12.36 -2.51 33.00
C LEU A 19 -11.85 -2.20 34.42
N LYS A 20 -10.65 -2.65 34.77
CA LYS A 20 -10.03 -2.52 36.11
C LYS A 20 -10.94 -3.05 37.22
N ILE A 21 -11.60 -4.17 36.95
CA ILE A 21 -12.41 -4.90 37.94
C ILE A 21 -11.73 -6.22 38.27
N LYS A 22 -12.05 -6.79 39.42
CA LYS A 22 -11.61 -8.15 39.74
C LYS A 22 -12.50 -9.18 39.07
N GLU A 23 -11.99 -10.38 38.83
CA GLU A 23 -12.75 -11.50 38.25
C GLU A 23 -13.99 -11.84 39.09
N GLU A 24 -13.90 -11.76 40.43
CA GLU A 24 -15.05 -12.00 41.30
C GLU A 24 -16.13 -10.90 41.22
N GLU A 25 -15.78 -9.73 40.70
CA GLU A 25 -16.73 -8.64 40.45
C GLU A 25 -17.46 -8.84 39.13
N LEU A 26 -16.83 -9.48 38.14
CA LEU A 26 -17.45 -9.75 36.84
C LEU A 26 -18.70 -10.63 36.98
N LYS A 27 -18.67 -11.60 37.91
CA LYS A 27 -19.81 -12.48 38.27
C LYS A 27 -21.05 -11.75 38.77
N LYS A 28 -20.96 -10.44 39.06
CA LYS A 28 -22.05 -9.62 39.61
C LYS A 28 -22.80 -8.80 38.55
N TYR A 29 -22.40 -8.89 37.28
CA TYR A 29 -22.90 -8.03 36.20
C TYR A 29 -23.37 -8.84 34.99
N ASP A 30 -24.48 -8.39 34.38
CA ASP A 30 -24.93 -8.88 33.08
C ASP A 30 -24.17 -8.16 31.95
N LEU A 31 -23.69 -8.92 30.98
CA LEU A 31 -22.95 -8.39 29.84
C LEU A 31 -23.88 -8.08 28.67
N HIS A 32 -23.86 -6.84 28.18
CA HIS A 32 -24.63 -6.40 27.03
C HIS A 32 -23.74 -5.95 25.88
N ILE A 33 -24.02 -6.39 24.66
CA ILE A 33 -23.30 -5.92 23.47
C ILE A 33 -24.13 -4.87 22.76
N LYS A 34 -23.55 -3.67 22.56
CA LYS A 34 -24.17 -2.59 21.79
C LYS A 34 -23.19 -2.10 20.71
N VAL A 35 -23.73 -1.66 19.58
CA VAL A 35 -22.98 -0.88 18.60
C VAL A 35 -23.14 0.58 19.00
N ILE A 36 -22.02 1.27 19.25
CA ILE A 36 -22.04 2.67 19.66
C ILE A 36 -21.13 3.52 18.78
N GLN A 37 -21.46 4.80 18.68
CA GLN A 37 -20.62 5.78 18.03
C GLN A 37 -19.63 6.34 19.05
N SER A 38 -18.33 6.21 18.75
CA SER A 38 -17.22 6.70 19.57
C SER A 38 -16.37 7.71 18.80
N PRO A 39 -16.00 8.84 19.40
CA PRO A 39 -15.12 9.81 18.75
C PRO A 39 -13.68 9.28 18.65
N LYS A 40 -13.08 9.34 17.45
CA LYS A 40 -11.66 9.01 17.21
C LYS A 40 -10.97 10.21 16.53
N LYS A 41 -9.63 10.16 16.41
CA LYS A 41 -8.80 11.24 15.81
C LYS A 41 -9.25 11.71 14.41
N LYS A 42 -9.92 10.86 13.62
CA LYS A 42 -10.38 11.17 12.25
C LYS A 42 -11.91 11.28 12.14
N GLY A 43 -12.61 11.59 13.24
CA GLY A 43 -14.07 11.76 13.25
C GLY A 43 -14.79 10.67 14.04
N MET A 44 -16.10 10.59 13.83
CA MET A 44 -16.96 9.63 14.52
C MET A 44 -16.78 8.23 13.94
N PHE A 45 -16.67 7.24 14.83
CA PHE A 45 -16.37 5.86 14.48
C PHE A 45 -17.37 4.95 15.17
N TRP A 46 -17.95 4.01 14.43
CA TRP A 46 -18.89 3.05 14.98
C TRP A 46 -18.12 1.82 15.44
N GLU A 47 -18.28 1.43 16.70
CA GLU A 47 -17.61 0.26 17.26
C GLU A 47 -18.60 -0.58 18.06
N MET A 48 -18.46 -1.90 17.95
CA MET A 48 -19.17 -2.85 18.78
C MET A 48 -18.47 -2.93 20.13
N ARG A 49 -19.20 -2.74 21.23
CA ARG A 49 -18.67 -2.82 22.59
C ARG A 49 -19.51 -3.73 23.47
N ALA A 50 -18.85 -4.44 24.37
CA ALA A 50 -19.45 -5.16 25.48
C ALA A 50 -19.51 -4.24 26.70
N PHE A 51 -20.67 -4.17 27.36
CA PHE A 51 -21.00 -3.31 28.48
C PHE A 51 -21.30 -4.16 29.71
N LEU A 52 -20.70 -3.85 30.85
CA LEU A 52 -21.12 -4.34 32.17
C LEU A 52 -22.16 -3.42 32.82
N THR A 53 -22.08 -2.13 32.50
CA THR A 53 -23.03 -1.09 32.87
C THR A 53 -23.08 -0.07 31.74
N GLU A 54 -24.02 0.87 31.76
CA GLU A 54 -24.07 1.98 30.78
C GLU A 54 -22.75 2.77 30.68
N GLN A 55 -21.88 2.70 31.69
CA GLN A 55 -20.64 3.48 31.79
C GLN A 55 -19.37 2.64 31.61
N LEU A 56 -19.44 1.32 31.83
CA LEU A 56 -18.27 0.42 31.77
C LEU A 56 -18.38 -0.48 30.54
N SER A 57 -17.53 -0.23 29.53
CA SER A 57 -17.53 -1.01 28.30
C SER A 57 -16.17 -1.15 27.60
N ILE A 58 -16.00 -2.24 26.85
CA ILE A 58 -14.79 -2.57 26.07
C ILE A 58 -15.16 -2.81 24.61
N PRO A 59 -14.38 -2.31 23.63
CA PRO A 59 -14.55 -2.64 22.21
C PRO A 59 -14.22 -4.10 21.89
N ILE A 60 -15.07 -4.75 21.09
CA ILE A 60 -14.99 -6.18 20.76
C ILE A 60 -14.90 -6.43 19.23
N GLY A 61 -13.83 -5.92 18.62
CA GLY A 61 -13.33 -6.38 17.32
C GLY A 61 -13.96 -5.78 16.06
N ILE A 62 -15.26 -5.46 16.05
CA ILE A 62 -15.90 -4.83 14.88
C ILE A 62 -15.95 -3.32 15.03
N SER A 63 -15.34 -2.60 14.09
CA SER A 63 -15.37 -1.15 14.12
C SER A 63 -15.11 -0.51 12.75
N GLU A 64 -15.88 0.53 12.39
CA GLU A 64 -15.78 1.18 11.08
C GLU A 64 -16.33 2.62 11.09
N TYR A 65 -15.98 3.42 10.07
CA TYR A 65 -16.46 4.81 9.95
C TYR A 65 -17.93 4.94 9.51
N ARG A 66 -18.58 3.84 9.10
CA ARG A 66 -19.98 3.83 8.67
C ARG A 66 -20.76 2.76 9.44
N GLU A 67 -21.85 3.17 10.09
CA GLU A 67 -22.75 2.29 10.83
C GLU A 67 -23.28 1.14 9.95
N ALA A 68 -23.69 1.47 8.72
CA ALA A 68 -24.20 0.49 7.77
C ALA A 68 -23.17 -0.59 7.37
N SER A 69 -21.87 -0.31 7.47
CA SER A 69 -20.85 -1.34 7.24
C SER A 69 -20.72 -2.27 8.45
N VAL A 70 -20.71 -1.72 9.67
CA VAL A 70 -20.73 -2.50 10.92
C VAL A 70 -21.97 -3.41 10.98
N LEU A 71 -23.15 -2.87 10.68
CA LEU A 71 -24.41 -3.62 10.67
C LEU A 71 -24.44 -4.70 9.57
N ARG A 72 -23.91 -4.42 8.38
CA ARG A 72 -23.78 -5.43 7.31
C ARG A 72 -22.85 -6.56 7.70
N THR A 73 -21.71 -6.26 8.33
CA THR A 73 -20.78 -7.27 8.84
C THR A 73 -21.43 -8.13 9.93
N ILE A 74 -22.15 -7.51 10.88
CA ILE A 74 -22.93 -8.23 11.91
C ILE A 74 -24.00 -9.12 11.26
N HIS A 75 -24.69 -8.63 10.24
CA HIS A 75 -25.69 -9.39 9.50
C HIS A 75 -25.06 -10.59 8.78
N GLY A 76 -23.95 -10.38 8.07
CA GLY A 76 -23.20 -11.44 7.39
C GLY A 76 -22.69 -12.52 8.34
N ILE A 77 -22.24 -12.14 9.55
CA ILE A 77 -21.86 -13.09 10.61
C ILE A 77 -23.08 -13.88 11.11
N LYS A 78 -24.24 -13.21 11.30
CA LYS A 78 -25.49 -13.87 11.71
C LYS A 78 -26.03 -14.83 10.65
N GLU A 79 -25.87 -14.50 9.37
CA GLU A 79 -26.24 -15.38 8.27
C GLU A 79 -25.27 -16.57 8.13
N ALA A 80 -23.96 -16.34 8.21
CA ALA A 80 -22.96 -17.42 8.17
C ALA A 80 -23.14 -18.43 9.30
N ALA A 81 -23.48 -17.97 10.51
CA ALA A 81 -23.79 -18.85 11.64
C ALA A 81 -25.07 -19.68 11.46
N ARG A 82 -25.95 -19.33 10.51
CA ARG A 82 -27.18 -20.08 10.20
C ARG A 82 -27.00 -21.05 9.03
N THR A 83 -25.87 -21.01 8.33
CA THR A 83 -25.64 -21.80 7.10
C THR A 83 -24.42 -22.70 7.27
N PRO A 84 -24.60 -24.03 7.37
CA PRO A 84 -23.47 -24.96 7.51
C PRO A 84 -22.45 -24.80 6.38
N GLY A 85 -21.16 -24.72 6.71
CA GLY A 85 -20.06 -24.63 5.75
C GLY A 85 -19.74 -23.23 5.19
N LYS A 86 -20.50 -22.18 5.56
CA LYS A 86 -20.20 -20.80 5.13
C LYS A 86 -19.09 -20.21 6.00
N ALA A 87 -17.98 -19.82 5.38
CA ALA A 87 -16.84 -19.23 6.09
C ALA A 87 -17.22 -17.91 6.77
N ILE A 88 -16.88 -17.77 8.05
CA ILE A 88 -17.06 -16.53 8.81
C ILE A 88 -16.01 -15.51 8.31
N PRO A 89 -16.42 -14.33 7.81
CA PRO A 89 -15.47 -13.33 7.33
C PRO A 89 -14.58 -12.79 8.47
N GLY A 90 -13.25 -12.79 8.27
CA GLY A 90 -12.30 -12.10 9.17
C GLY A 90 -11.69 -12.91 10.32
N VAL A 91 -11.69 -14.24 10.24
CA VAL A 91 -11.09 -15.12 11.26
C VAL A 91 -9.57 -15.23 11.07
N TRP A 92 -8.80 -14.99 12.14
CA TRP A 92 -7.40 -15.42 12.28
C TRP A 92 -7.34 -16.62 13.25
N ASN A 93 -6.31 -17.47 13.15
CA ASN A 93 -6.23 -18.74 13.91
C ASN A 93 -6.36 -18.55 15.44
N PRO A 94 -7.11 -19.42 16.15
CA PRO A 94 -7.39 -19.27 17.58
C PRO A 94 -6.19 -19.73 18.46
N PRO A 95 -5.88 -19.04 19.58
CA PRO A 95 -5.06 -19.57 20.67
C PRO A 95 -5.88 -20.48 21.61
N LYS A 96 -5.16 -21.29 22.41
CA LYS A 96 -5.62 -22.60 22.94
C LYS A 96 -6.65 -22.62 24.08
N GLU A 97 -7.00 -21.52 24.76
CA GLU A 97 -8.06 -21.53 25.78
C GLU A 97 -8.85 -20.21 25.78
N THR A 98 -10.19 -20.29 25.85
CA THR A 98 -11.10 -19.13 25.72
C THR A 98 -12.09 -19.00 26.89
N PHE A 99 -12.45 -17.76 27.22
CA PHE A 99 -13.39 -17.29 28.25
C PHE A 99 -14.76 -18.00 28.28
N LEU A 100 -15.17 -18.63 27.18
CA LEU A 100 -16.49 -19.25 27.07
C LEU A 100 -16.57 -20.65 27.66
N HIS A 101 -15.43 -21.33 27.94
CA HIS A 101 -15.46 -22.58 28.67
C HIS A 101 -15.90 -22.38 30.14
N TRP A 102 -15.57 -21.22 30.72
CA TRP A 102 -16.06 -20.79 32.03
C TRP A 102 -17.54 -20.38 31.99
N LEU A 103 -17.96 -19.65 30.96
CA LEU A 103 -19.33 -19.15 30.82
C LEU A 103 -20.36 -20.28 30.63
N GLU A 104 -19.97 -21.36 29.95
CA GLU A 104 -20.80 -22.57 29.79
C GLU A 104 -20.94 -23.38 31.09
N SER A 105 -20.02 -23.21 32.06
CA SER A 105 -20.07 -23.90 33.37
C SER A 105 -21.03 -23.28 34.38
N GLU A 106 -21.47 -22.02 34.19
CA GLU A 106 -22.32 -21.27 35.14
C GLU A 106 -23.79 -21.11 34.66
N ILE A 107 -24.15 -21.53 33.44
CA ILE A 107 -25.52 -21.38 32.87
C ILE A 107 -26.53 -22.43 33.39
N HIS A 108 -26.19 -23.18 34.43
CA HIS A 108 -27.15 -24.07 35.11
C HIS A 108 -27.47 -23.57 36.52
N THR A 109 -28.10 -22.40 36.63
CA THR A 109 -29.20 -22.20 37.60
C THR A 109 -29.95 -20.87 37.38
N ASN A 110 -31.26 -21.00 37.17
CA ASN A 110 -32.33 -20.06 37.50
C ASN A 110 -32.33 -18.66 36.87
N SER A 111 -33.09 -18.58 35.77
CA SER A 111 -33.86 -17.41 35.37
C SER A 111 -34.76 -16.90 36.50
N GLY A 112 -34.39 -15.79 37.13
CA GLY A 112 -35.22 -15.06 38.09
C GLY A 112 -34.87 -13.57 38.08
N ARG A 113 -35.81 -12.72 37.67
CA ARG A 113 -35.67 -11.25 37.74
C ARG A 113 -35.53 -10.82 39.19
N VAL A 114 -34.40 -10.19 39.55
CA VAL A 114 -34.23 -9.49 40.84
C VAL A 114 -33.87 -8.02 40.59
N ARG A 115 -34.68 -7.11 41.14
CA ARG A 115 -34.37 -5.68 41.26
C ARG A 115 -33.24 -5.53 42.29
N ILE A 116 -32.13 -4.90 41.92
CA ILE A 116 -31.06 -4.55 42.87
C ILE A 116 -31.45 -3.24 43.58
N GLU A 117 -31.62 -3.31 44.89
CA GLU A 117 -31.68 -2.13 45.77
C GLU A 117 -30.31 -1.44 45.84
N GLN A 118 -30.27 -0.13 45.65
CA GLN A 118 -29.06 0.68 45.87
C GLN A 118 -28.71 0.67 47.37
N LYS A 119 -27.57 0.09 47.75
CA LYS A 119 -27.00 0.30 49.08
C LYS A 119 -26.64 1.78 49.24
N ILE A 120 -27.34 2.48 50.14
CA ILE A 120 -27.02 3.84 50.57
C ILE A 120 -25.64 3.78 51.25
N LEU A 121 -24.63 4.36 50.61
CA LEU A 121 -23.29 4.51 51.21
C LEU A 121 -23.37 5.57 52.31
N SER A 122 -22.69 5.33 53.45
CA SER A 122 -22.52 6.35 54.48
C SER A 122 -21.82 7.59 53.90
N PRO A 123 -22.13 8.81 54.37
CA PRO A 123 -21.53 10.06 53.87
C PRO A 123 -20.01 10.06 53.81
N GLU A 124 -19.34 9.43 54.78
CA GLU A 124 -17.87 9.33 54.85
C GLU A 124 -17.28 8.45 53.74
N VAL A 125 -17.90 7.29 53.49
CA VAL A 125 -17.49 6.37 52.41
C VAL A 125 -17.76 7.01 51.03
N GLN A 126 -18.87 7.75 50.90
CA GLN A 126 -19.19 8.50 49.69
C GLN A 126 -18.15 9.61 49.43
N ALA A 127 -17.81 10.39 50.45
CA ALA A 127 -16.78 11.44 50.37
C ALA A 127 -15.40 10.88 50.00
N SER A 128 -14.98 9.77 50.63
CA SER A 128 -13.71 9.11 50.32
C SER A 128 -13.66 8.59 48.88
N ARG A 129 -14.75 7.97 48.41
CA ARG A 129 -14.88 7.50 47.02
C ARG A 129 -14.83 8.67 46.04
N ASP A 130 -15.50 9.77 46.35
CA ASP A 130 -15.56 10.96 45.52
C ASP A 130 -14.21 11.65 45.41
N THR A 131 -13.47 11.79 46.51
CA THR A 131 -12.09 12.30 46.52
C THR A 131 -11.17 11.43 45.67
N LYS A 132 -11.21 10.10 45.83
CA LYS A 132 -10.41 9.16 45.02
C LYS A 132 -10.71 9.26 43.52
N ALA A 133 -11.98 9.38 43.15
CA ALA A 133 -12.40 9.52 41.75
C ALA A 133 -11.91 10.83 41.14
N VAL A 134 -11.99 11.94 41.89
CA VAL A 134 -11.51 13.26 41.44
C VAL A 134 -9.99 13.28 41.30
N LEU A 135 -9.26 12.75 42.28
CA LEU A 135 -7.80 12.61 42.22
C LEU A 135 -7.35 11.76 41.01
N SER A 136 -8.08 10.68 40.72
CA SER A 136 -7.82 9.87 39.52
C SER A 136 -8.01 10.66 38.23
N LYS A 137 -9.00 11.55 38.17
CA LYS A 137 -9.25 12.45 37.03
C LYS A 137 -8.13 13.49 36.89
N ILE A 138 -7.68 14.09 37.99
CA ILE A 138 -6.55 15.05 38.01
C ILE A 138 -5.27 14.38 37.51
N LEU A 139 -4.95 13.18 38.03
CA LEU A 139 -3.79 12.41 37.61
C LEU A 139 -3.83 12.09 36.11
N LEU A 140 -5.00 11.69 35.58
CA LEU A 140 -5.19 11.46 34.16
C LEU A 140 -4.89 12.73 33.34
N TRP A 141 -5.30 13.90 33.81
CA TRP A 141 -4.98 15.17 33.16
C TRP A 141 -3.50 15.52 33.22
N GLN A 142 -2.84 15.32 34.37
CA GLN A 142 -1.39 15.53 34.49
C GLN A 142 -0.59 14.59 33.57
N ASN A 143 -1.03 13.34 33.46
CA ASN A 143 -0.43 12.34 32.58
C ASN A 143 -0.65 12.65 31.09
N ASN A 144 -1.80 13.22 30.74
CA ASN A 144 -2.10 13.59 29.36
C ASN A 144 -1.38 14.87 28.88
N LEU A 145 -0.85 15.70 29.79
CA LEU A 145 -0.03 16.84 29.40
C LEU A 145 1.35 16.40 28.85
N PRO A 146 1.98 17.17 27.96
CA PRO A 146 3.36 16.93 27.52
C PRO A 146 4.35 16.82 28.69
N LYS A 147 5.51 16.20 28.46
CA LYS A 147 6.58 16.12 29.47
C LYS A 147 7.01 17.53 29.91
N ILE A 148 7.52 17.65 31.15
CA ILE A 148 7.95 18.94 31.71
C ILE A 148 8.97 19.62 30.80
N ASP A 149 9.95 18.89 30.28
CA ASP A 149 10.97 19.44 29.38
C ASP A 149 10.37 20.00 28.08
N THR A 150 9.35 19.34 27.54
CA THR A 150 8.60 19.84 26.37
C THR A 150 7.87 21.14 26.69
N LEU A 151 7.19 21.20 27.84
CA LEU A 151 6.50 22.42 28.28
C LEU A 151 7.48 23.58 28.50
N LYS A 152 8.63 23.33 29.13
CA LYS A 152 9.71 24.33 29.32
C LYS A 152 10.28 24.84 27.99
N ALA A 153 10.48 23.94 27.02
CA ALA A 153 10.97 24.33 25.70
C ALA A 153 9.97 25.25 24.97
N VAL A 154 8.68 24.93 25.06
CA VAL A 154 7.60 25.74 24.48
C VAL A 154 7.46 27.08 25.23
N GLU A 155 7.55 27.09 26.56
CA GLU A 155 7.54 28.31 27.37
C GLU A 155 8.65 29.27 26.93
N LYS A 156 9.90 28.77 26.81
CA LYS A 156 11.04 29.55 26.34
C LYS A 156 10.84 30.09 24.93
N TYR A 157 10.33 29.26 24.01
CA TYR A 157 10.03 29.69 22.65
C TYR A 157 8.99 30.83 22.62
N LEU A 158 7.92 30.72 23.41
CA LEU A 158 6.89 31.76 23.51
C LEU A 158 7.46 33.04 24.13
N GLN A 159 8.34 32.94 25.13
CA GLN A 159 9.05 34.07 25.71
C GLN A 159 9.94 34.80 24.68
N ASP A 160 10.72 34.05 23.90
CA ASP A 160 11.54 34.60 22.81
C ASP A 160 10.67 35.26 21.71
N ALA A 161 9.50 34.67 21.42
CA ALA A 161 8.56 35.19 20.44
C ALA A 161 7.88 36.48 20.93
N LEU A 162 7.57 36.61 22.22
CA LEU A 162 7.07 37.84 22.83
C LEU A 162 8.05 38.99 22.66
N ALA A 163 9.34 38.74 22.92
CA ALA A 163 10.39 39.75 22.78
C ALA A 163 10.58 40.25 21.33
N LYS A 164 10.26 39.42 20.33
CA LYS A 164 10.50 39.71 18.90
C LYS A 164 9.26 40.20 18.14
N THR A 165 8.05 40.02 18.68
CA THR A 165 6.81 40.32 17.96
C THR A 165 6.39 41.78 18.13
N ARG A 166 6.22 42.50 17.02
CA ARG A 166 5.84 43.93 17.02
C ARG A 166 4.35 44.18 16.73
N PHE A 167 3.60 43.18 16.28
CA PHE A 167 2.19 43.31 15.90
C PHE A 167 1.27 43.02 17.09
N SER A 168 0.39 43.96 17.44
CA SER A 168 -0.45 43.92 18.65
C SER A 168 -1.41 42.74 18.72
N SER A 169 -2.01 42.33 17.61
CA SER A 169 -2.93 41.18 17.55
C SER A 169 -2.21 39.84 17.77
N LYS A 170 -1.01 39.70 17.21
CA LYS A 170 -0.17 38.50 17.38
C LYS A 170 0.44 38.43 18.79
N LEU A 171 0.78 39.59 19.37
CA LEU A 171 1.31 39.70 20.71
C LEU A 171 0.32 39.18 21.77
N LYS A 172 -0.96 39.59 21.70
CA LYS A 172 -2.02 39.09 22.60
C LYS A 172 -2.18 37.57 22.55
N SER A 173 -2.17 36.99 21.35
CA SER A 173 -2.31 35.54 21.18
C SER A 173 -1.13 34.75 21.75
N ILE A 174 0.10 35.29 21.61
CA ILE A 174 1.29 34.68 22.20
C ILE A 174 1.27 34.82 23.73
N GLU A 175 0.84 35.96 24.27
CA GLU A 175 0.70 36.17 25.72
C GLU A 175 -0.30 35.19 26.35
N GLU A 176 -1.45 34.99 25.71
CA GLU A 176 -2.45 34.01 26.15
C GLU A 176 -1.88 32.58 26.14
N SER A 177 -1.19 32.21 25.06
CA SER A 177 -0.56 30.89 24.94
C SER A 177 0.53 30.69 25.99
N TYR A 178 1.31 31.74 26.27
CA TYR A 178 2.34 31.73 27.31
C TYR A 178 1.74 31.47 28.68
N LYS A 179 0.70 32.21 29.08
CA LYS A 179 0.00 32.02 30.37
C LYS A 179 -0.57 30.61 30.52
N ILE A 180 -1.13 30.04 29.44
CA ILE A 180 -1.67 28.67 29.45
C ILE A 180 -0.55 27.65 29.68
N ILE A 181 0.60 27.79 29.02
CA ILE A 181 1.73 26.87 29.18
C ILE A 181 2.35 27.00 30.57
N GLN A 182 2.49 28.20 31.11
CA GLN A 182 2.94 28.40 32.50
C GLN A 182 2.02 27.71 33.51
N THR A 183 0.71 27.89 33.36
CA THR A 183 -0.29 27.26 34.24
C THR A 183 -0.26 25.74 34.11
N ALA A 184 -0.12 25.21 32.88
CA ALA A 184 -0.01 23.77 32.64
C ALA A 184 1.28 23.17 33.23
N LEU A 185 2.38 23.92 33.19
CA LEU A 185 3.67 23.51 33.77
C LEU A 185 3.58 23.44 35.30
N ALA A 186 3.05 24.49 35.94
CA ALA A 186 2.81 24.49 37.38
C ALA A 186 1.87 23.34 37.78
N PHE A 187 0.72 23.21 37.11
CA PHE A 187 -0.24 22.12 37.35
C PHE A 187 0.39 20.71 37.20
N LYS A 188 1.32 20.51 36.25
CA LYS A 188 1.98 19.22 36.06
C LYS A 188 3.01 18.89 37.16
N GLN A 189 3.58 19.91 37.80
CA GLN A 189 4.61 19.75 38.84
C GLN A 189 4.03 19.50 40.24
N GLU A 190 2.77 19.86 40.46
CA GLU A 190 2.12 19.67 41.76
C GLU A 190 1.80 18.20 42.10
N CYS A 191 1.90 17.87 43.38
CA CYS A 191 1.47 16.58 43.92
C CYS A 191 0.06 16.66 44.52
N PHE A 192 -0.98 16.76 43.67
CA PHE A 192 -2.37 16.89 44.15
C PHE A 192 -2.85 15.73 45.03
N GLN A 193 -2.24 14.54 44.90
CA GLN A 193 -2.54 13.39 45.75
C GLN A 193 -2.23 13.63 47.23
N GLU A 194 -1.21 14.44 47.51
CA GLU A 194 -0.81 14.83 48.87
C GLU A 194 -1.55 16.09 49.35
N MET A 195 -1.93 16.97 48.41
CA MET A 195 -2.56 18.25 48.72
C MET A 195 -4.07 18.18 48.94
N VAL A 196 -4.80 17.36 48.19
CA VAL A 196 -6.28 17.35 48.22
C VAL A 196 -6.80 16.38 49.28
N VAL A 197 -7.44 16.95 50.31
CA VAL A 197 -8.01 16.19 51.44
C VAL A 197 -9.52 16.00 51.27
N SER A 198 -10.21 16.97 50.65
CA SER A 198 -11.66 16.90 50.46
C SER A 198 -12.10 17.52 49.15
N VAL A 199 -13.29 17.10 48.68
CA VAL A 199 -13.90 17.60 47.44
C VAL A 199 -15.35 18.00 47.69
N ASN A 200 -15.76 19.13 47.11
CA ASN A 200 -17.15 19.55 47.05
C ASN A 200 -17.64 19.49 45.60
N LYS A 201 -18.68 18.70 45.34
CA LYS A 201 -19.24 18.49 44.00
C LYS A 201 -20.53 19.28 43.84
N SER A 202 -20.58 20.12 42.83
CA SER A 202 -21.80 20.77 42.35
C SER A 202 -22.13 20.30 40.92
N LEU A 203 -23.28 20.73 40.41
CA LEU A 203 -23.71 20.41 39.03
C LEU A 203 -22.76 20.94 37.95
N ARG A 204 -21.94 21.95 38.25
CA ARG A 204 -21.10 22.65 37.26
C ARG A 204 -19.61 22.59 37.58
N GLU A 205 -19.24 22.36 38.83
CA GLU A 205 -17.85 22.39 39.26
C GLU A 205 -17.54 21.42 40.40
N ILE A 206 -16.27 21.04 40.52
CA ILE A 206 -15.71 20.28 41.62
C ILE A 206 -14.60 21.10 42.26
N GLN A 207 -14.82 21.54 43.48
CA GLN A 207 -13.85 22.28 44.27
C GLN A 207 -13.04 21.31 45.14
N CYS A 208 -11.72 21.38 45.06
CA CYS A 208 -10.81 20.53 45.83
C CYS A 208 -10.09 21.38 46.89
N PHE A 209 -10.08 20.90 48.13
CA PHE A 209 -9.54 21.64 49.27
C PHE A 209 -8.39 20.89 49.95
N ASP A 210 -7.47 21.65 50.54
CA ASP A 210 -6.42 21.13 51.40
C ASP A 210 -6.91 20.85 52.84
N ALA A 211 -6.01 20.44 53.72
CA ALA A 211 -6.28 20.19 55.13
C ALA A 211 -6.76 21.45 55.89
N GLN A 212 -6.38 22.64 55.42
CA GLN A 212 -6.71 23.94 56.00
C GLN A 212 -8.00 24.54 55.41
N ARG A 213 -8.66 23.82 54.48
CA ARG A 213 -9.84 24.26 53.70
C ARG A 213 -9.56 25.39 52.71
N ASN A 214 -8.31 25.58 52.28
CA ASN A 214 -8.01 26.44 51.14
C ASN A 214 -8.33 25.72 49.84
N LEU A 215 -8.85 26.47 48.86
CA LEU A 215 -9.12 25.95 47.52
C LEU A 215 -7.80 25.70 46.78
N VAL A 216 -7.52 24.44 46.48
CA VAL A 216 -6.30 24.01 45.76
C VAL A 216 -6.53 24.06 44.25
N ILE A 217 -7.68 23.56 43.80
CA ILE A 217 -8.03 23.48 42.38
C ILE A 217 -9.54 23.45 42.23
N ASN A 218 -10.05 24.18 41.24
CA ASN A 218 -11.44 24.13 40.84
C ASN A 218 -11.58 23.52 39.44
N ILE A 219 -12.40 22.47 39.33
CA ILE A 219 -12.63 21.73 38.10
C ILE A 219 -14.00 22.12 37.55
N LEU A 220 -14.03 22.82 36.43
CA LEU A 220 -15.25 23.18 35.72
C LEU A 220 -15.67 22.02 34.82
N LEU A 221 -16.86 21.47 35.01
CA LEU A 221 -17.33 20.25 34.31
C LEU A 221 -17.89 20.53 32.91
N LYS A 222 -18.28 21.78 32.60
CA LYS A 222 -18.82 22.19 31.30
C LYS A 222 -18.41 23.63 30.94
N PRO A 223 -17.49 23.84 29.98
CA PRO A 223 -16.58 22.84 29.38
C PRO A 223 -15.53 22.34 30.39
N ASP A 224 -14.98 21.14 30.18
CA ASP A 224 -13.90 20.56 31.01
C ASP A 224 -12.68 21.50 31.04
N ARG A 225 -12.57 22.31 32.09
CA ARG A 225 -11.52 23.30 32.32
C ARG A 225 -11.06 23.23 33.77
N ILE A 226 -9.82 23.63 33.97
CA ILE A 226 -9.17 23.70 35.27
C ILE A 226 -8.96 25.16 35.59
N GLN A 227 -9.43 25.60 36.74
CA GLN A 227 -9.02 26.85 37.34
C GLN A 227 -7.95 26.55 38.40
N TYR A 228 -6.72 26.97 38.12
CA TYR A 228 -5.55 26.76 38.96
C TYR A 228 -4.76 28.07 39.05
N GLN A 229 -4.39 28.49 40.25
CA GLN A 229 -3.66 29.76 40.50
C GLN A 229 -4.29 30.99 39.81
N GLY A 230 -5.63 31.09 39.85
CA GLY A 230 -6.37 32.21 39.24
C GLY A 230 -6.46 32.18 37.70
N GLN A 231 -5.88 31.18 37.05
CA GLN A 231 -5.89 31.00 35.59
C GLN A 231 -6.85 29.87 35.21
N ILE A 232 -7.67 30.09 34.19
CA ILE A 232 -8.52 29.05 33.61
C ILE A 232 -7.82 28.48 32.38
N PHE A 233 -7.50 27.19 32.39
CA PHE A 233 -6.90 26.51 31.25
C PHE A 233 -7.56 25.15 30.98
N SER A 234 -7.32 24.60 29.79
CA SER A 234 -7.70 23.23 29.45
C SER A 234 -6.46 22.45 29.05
N PRO A 235 -6.27 21.20 29.53
CA PRO A 235 -5.14 20.36 29.12
C PRO A 235 -5.09 20.16 27.59
N SER A 236 -6.24 20.11 26.93
CA SER A 236 -6.34 20.00 25.47
C SER A 236 -5.77 21.23 24.74
N LEU A 237 -5.94 22.42 25.31
CA LEU A 237 -5.43 23.66 24.75
C LEU A 237 -3.90 23.76 24.89
N ALA A 238 -3.36 23.36 26.04
CA ALA A 238 -1.91 23.27 26.25
C ALA A 238 -1.26 22.28 25.27
N LEU A 239 -1.89 21.11 25.04
CA LEU A 239 -1.45 20.14 24.03
C LEU A 239 -1.46 20.73 22.61
N ARG A 240 -2.52 21.45 22.24
CA ARG A 240 -2.62 22.10 20.93
C ARG A 240 -1.49 23.12 20.72
N ILE A 241 -1.25 23.98 21.72
CA ILE A 241 -0.17 24.98 21.67
C ILE A 241 1.19 24.29 21.43
N CYS A 242 1.48 23.21 22.15
CA CYS A 242 2.74 22.47 21.96
C CYS A 242 2.86 21.90 20.54
N HIS A 243 1.78 21.32 20.00
CA HIS A 243 1.76 20.80 18.63
C HIS A 243 1.94 21.88 17.57
N ASP A 244 1.27 23.02 17.72
CA ASP A 244 1.37 24.14 16.78
C ASP A 244 2.80 24.70 16.76
N MET A 245 3.46 24.77 17.92
CA MET A 245 4.84 25.26 18.03
C MET A 245 5.86 24.28 17.48
N ASP A 246 5.70 22.97 17.70
CA ASP A 246 6.55 21.95 17.07
C ASP A 246 6.42 22.00 15.54
N ALA A 247 5.22 22.23 15.01
CA ALA A 247 4.99 22.37 13.58
C ALA A 247 5.68 23.62 13.00
N GLU A 248 5.57 24.77 13.66
CA GLU A 248 6.27 26.00 13.25
C GLU A 248 7.80 25.86 13.36
N ARG A 249 8.30 25.17 14.38
CA ARG A 249 9.74 24.89 14.51
C ARG A 249 10.26 24.09 13.32
N ARG A 250 9.60 22.97 12.99
CA ARG A 250 9.96 22.14 11.82
C ARG A 250 9.87 22.91 10.50
N LYS A 251 8.87 23.78 10.36
CA LYS A 251 8.72 24.63 9.18
C LYS A 251 9.89 25.60 9.02
N LYS A 252 10.37 26.17 10.14
CA LYS A 252 11.53 27.06 10.15
C LYS A 252 12.83 26.29 9.86
N GLU A 253 13.07 25.17 10.52
CA GLU A 253 14.21 24.26 10.28
C GLU A 253 14.28 23.90 8.79
N ARG A 254 13.17 23.46 8.21
CA ARG A 254 13.08 23.12 6.77
C ARG A 254 13.39 24.32 5.85
N SER A 255 12.96 25.52 6.21
CA SER A 255 13.29 26.73 5.43
C SER A 255 14.77 27.09 5.52
N GLU A 256 15.41 26.85 6.65
CA GLU A 256 16.84 27.09 6.85
C GLU A 256 17.67 26.06 6.06
N GLU A 257 17.28 24.79 6.11
CA GLU A 257 17.85 23.71 5.28
C GLU A 257 17.73 24.03 3.78
N LEU A 258 16.56 24.42 3.30
CA LEU A 258 16.35 24.82 1.90
C LEU A 258 17.22 26.02 1.48
N ASN A 259 17.47 26.95 2.39
CA ASN A 259 18.35 28.09 2.12
C ASN A 259 19.83 27.67 2.09
N GLN A 260 20.24 26.73 2.93
CA GLN A 260 21.58 26.14 2.87
C GLN A 260 21.81 25.44 1.54
N TRP A 261 20.85 24.62 1.10
CA TRP A 261 20.93 23.98 -0.22
C TRP A 261 21.00 24.99 -1.35
N ARG A 262 20.20 26.06 -1.32
CA ARG A 262 20.32 27.14 -2.32
C ARG A 262 21.72 27.72 -2.40
N LYS A 263 22.33 28.03 -1.26
CA LYS A 263 23.71 28.55 -1.22
C LYS A 263 24.71 27.56 -1.81
N LEU A 264 24.58 26.27 -1.52
CA LEU A 264 25.44 25.24 -2.08
C LEU A 264 25.30 25.15 -3.61
N TRP A 265 24.07 25.18 -4.12
CA TRP A 265 23.79 25.17 -5.57
C TRP A 265 24.26 26.45 -6.27
N GLU A 266 24.20 27.61 -5.60
CA GLU A 266 24.79 28.86 -6.07
C GLU A 266 26.32 28.78 -6.16
N GLY A 267 26.96 28.05 -5.24
CA GLY A 267 28.42 27.87 -5.18
C GLY A 267 29.03 26.90 -6.20
N ILE A 268 28.21 26.20 -7.00
CA ILE A 268 28.70 25.30 -8.05
C ILE A 268 29.42 26.11 -9.15
N PRO A 269 30.56 25.62 -9.68
CA PRO A 269 31.27 26.23 -10.81
C PRO A 269 30.37 26.56 -12.01
N SER A 270 30.62 27.70 -12.66
CA SER A 270 29.87 28.14 -13.85
C SER A 270 29.92 27.12 -14.99
N GLU A 271 31.04 26.43 -15.15
CA GLU A 271 31.22 25.36 -16.14
C GLU A 271 30.22 24.21 -15.94
N TYR A 272 30.03 23.76 -14.70
CA TYR A 272 29.04 22.72 -14.38
C TYR A 272 27.61 23.20 -14.59
N LYS A 273 27.31 24.47 -14.28
CA LYS A 273 25.99 25.05 -14.57
C LYS A 273 25.70 25.05 -16.07
N ALA A 274 26.68 25.44 -16.90
CA ALA A 274 26.55 25.41 -18.35
C ALA A 274 26.34 23.99 -18.88
N LYS A 275 27.10 23.01 -18.37
CA LYS A 275 26.92 21.59 -18.72
C LYS A 275 25.55 21.05 -18.33
N ILE A 276 25.07 21.34 -17.12
CA ILE A 276 23.73 20.94 -16.67
C ILE A 276 22.66 21.52 -17.60
N GLU A 277 22.79 22.79 -18.00
CA GLU A 277 21.83 23.42 -18.92
C GLU A 277 21.89 22.85 -20.34
N ALA A 278 23.07 22.47 -20.82
CA ALA A 278 23.23 21.76 -22.09
C ALA A 278 22.55 20.37 -22.02
N LEU A 279 22.87 19.58 -20.98
CA LEU A 279 22.26 18.27 -20.76
C LEU A 279 20.74 18.36 -20.63
N ARG A 280 20.21 19.37 -19.95
CA ARG A 280 18.75 19.61 -19.85
C ARG A 280 18.06 19.66 -21.21
N LYS A 281 18.70 20.25 -22.22
CA LYS A 281 18.16 20.33 -23.59
C LYS A 281 18.23 18.99 -24.32
N GLU A 282 19.25 18.18 -24.02
CA GLU A 282 19.46 16.87 -24.65
C GLU A 282 18.59 15.76 -24.04
N ILE A 283 18.14 15.92 -22.80
CA ILE A 283 17.38 14.90 -22.07
C ILE A 283 16.12 14.44 -22.79
N GLU A 284 15.37 15.36 -23.40
CA GLU A 284 14.15 14.99 -24.14
C GLU A 284 14.47 14.15 -25.39
N MET A 285 15.63 14.37 -26.02
CA MET A 285 16.07 13.61 -27.18
C MET A 285 16.65 12.25 -26.79
N HIS A 286 17.27 12.13 -25.61
CA HIS A 286 17.99 10.93 -25.17
C HIS A 286 17.31 10.17 -24.03
N TRP A 287 16.01 10.41 -23.77
CA TRP A 287 15.30 9.76 -22.65
C TRP A 287 15.30 8.23 -22.73
N ASP A 288 15.27 7.67 -23.95
CA ASP A 288 15.45 6.24 -24.21
C ASP A 288 16.73 5.68 -23.57
N LYS A 289 17.80 6.48 -23.46
CA LYS A 289 19.07 6.08 -22.81
C LYS A 289 19.11 6.46 -21.33
N LEU A 290 18.57 7.63 -21.01
CA LEU A 290 18.63 8.20 -19.66
C LEU A 290 17.63 7.57 -18.68
N SER A 291 16.63 6.84 -19.19
CA SER A 291 15.67 6.08 -18.36
C SER A 291 16.31 4.98 -17.50
N PHE A 292 17.61 4.70 -17.69
CA PHE A 292 18.38 3.72 -16.91
C PHE A 292 19.35 4.35 -15.90
N LEU A 293 19.35 5.68 -15.74
CA LEU A 293 20.12 6.34 -14.68
C LEU A 293 19.60 5.97 -13.28
N SER A 294 20.40 6.26 -12.25
CA SER A 294 19.91 6.19 -10.87
C SER A 294 18.71 7.13 -10.67
N ASP A 295 17.79 6.75 -9.80
CA ASP A 295 16.59 7.55 -9.51
C ASP A 295 16.94 8.95 -9.02
N GLU A 296 18.06 9.10 -8.31
CA GLU A 296 18.58 10.37 -7.85
C GLU A 296 18.88 11.34 -9.01
N TYR A 297 19.59 10.86 -10.05
CA TYR A 297 19.91 11.67 -11.23
C TYR A 297 18.69 11.95 -12.08
N LYS A 298 17.83 10.94 -12.28
CA LYS A 298 16.55 11.13 -12.98
C LYS A 298 15.71 12.21 -12.30
N ASN A 299 15.54 12.13 -10.99
CA ASN A 299 14.75 13.07 -10.21
C ASN A 299 15.32 14.49 -10.30
N PHE A 300 16.64 14.65 -10.18
CA PHE A 300 17.29 15.96 -10.38
C PHE A 300 16.87 16.59 -11.71
N PHE A 301 17.02 15.85 -12.81
CA PHE A 301 16.70 16.39 -14.12
C PHE A 301 15.21 16.62 -14.34
N LEU A 302 14.36 15.73 -13.86
CA LEU A 302 12.91 15.89 -13.94
C LEU A 302 12.40 17.09 -13.15
N GLU A 303 12.94 17.33 -11.97
CA GLU A 303 12.64 18.54 -11.22
C GLU A 303 13.19 19.77 -11.91
N SER A 304 14.38 19.67 -12.52
CA SER A 304 15.02 20.79 -13.22
C SER A 304 14.27 21.25 -14.47
N ILE A 305 13.59 20.33 -15.18
CA ILE A 305 12.70 20.65 -16.29
C ILE A 305 11.43 21.37 -15.78
N ARG A 306 10.90 20.93 -14.63
CA ARG A 306 9.69 21.54 -14.02
C ARG A 306 9.96 22.89 -13.35
N LYS A 307 11.14 23.07 -12.79
CA LYS A 307 11.57 24.27 -12.04
C LYS A 307 12.97 24.65 -12.51
N LYS A 308 13.10 25.83 -13.15
CA LYS A 308 14.40 26.37 -13.60
C LYS A 308 15.50 26.32 -12.52
N ASN A 309 15.11 26.49 -11.25
CA ASN A 309 15.97 26.45 -10.08
C ASN A 309 15.59 25.28 -9.15
N ALA A 310 15.54 24.06 -9.67
CA ALA A 310 15.39 22.87 -8.83
C ALA A 310 16.58 22.77 -7.88
N VAL A 311 16.29 22.80 -6.58
CA VAL A 311 17.24 22.60 -5.50
C VAL A 311 16.93 21.22 -4.96
N LEU A 312 17.78 20.25 -5.30
CA LEU A 312 17.63 18.89 -4.80
C LEU A 312 18.36 18.80 -3.46
N GLU A 313 17.65 18.29 -2.45
CA GLU A 313 18.22 17.96 -1.15
C GLU A 313 18.90 16.59 -1.25
N LEU A 314 20.22 16.54 -1.09
CA LEU A 314 21.01 15.32 -1.20
C LEU A 314 21.47 14.88 0.19
N ARG A 315 20.91 13.78 0.71
CA ARG A 315 21.22 13.31 2.08
C ARG A 315 22.71 12.98 2.30
N SER A 316 23.45 12.70 1.23
CA SER A 316 24.86 12.35 1.24
C SER A 316 25.81 13.55 1.12
N VAL A 317 25.28 14.76 0.92
CA VAL A 317 26.08 15.96 0.65
C VAL A 317 25.90 16.97 1.77
N ASN A 318 26.99 17.29 2.47
CA ASN A 318 27.03 18.17 3.64
C ASN A 318 27.78 19.48 3.37
N ASN A 319 28.57 19.54 2.29
CA ASN A 319 29.41 20.70 1.96
C ASN A 319 29.55 20.92 0.45
N GLN A 320 30.21 22.03 0.07
CA GLN A 320 30.38 22.44 -1.32
C GLN A 320 31.23 21.46 -2.13
N ALA A 321 32.27 20.87 -1.53
CA ALA A 321 33.17 19.96 -2.23
C ALA A 321 32.44 18.66 -2.61
N GLU A 322 31.67 18.11 -1.68
CA GLU A 322 30.82 16.94 -1.91
C GLU A 322 29.76 17.22 -2.98
N LEU A 323 29.13 18.40 -2.96
CA LEU A 323 28.18 18.78 -4.01
C LEU A 323 28.85 18.87 -5.38
N ASN A 324 30.03 19.51 -5.45
CA ASN A 324 30.76 19.66 -6.70
C ASN A 324 31.19 18.29 -7.26
N GLN A 325 31.66 17.38 -6.41
CA GLN A 325 32.01 16.01 -6.79
C GLN A 325 30.79 15.25 -7.28
N TRP A 326 29.67 15.33 -6.55
CA TRP A 326 28.43 14.70 -6.95
C TRP A 326 27.95 15.20 -8.32
N VAL A 327 28.00 16.51 -8.55
CA VAL A 327 27.63 17.14 -9.83
C VAL A 327 28.56 16.67 -10.94
N ALA A 328 29.87 16.62 -10.71
CA ALA A 328 30.83 16.14 -11.70
C ALA A 328 30.59 14.68 -12.08
N MET A 329 30.33 13.81 -11.10
CA MET A 329 29.99 12.40 -11.33
C MET A 329 28.68 12.24 -12.09
N MET A 330 27.65 12.99 -11.69
CA MET A 330 26.35 12.98 -12.35
C MET A 330 26.47 13.40 -13.81
N ILE A 331 27.18 14.50 -14.10
CA ILE A 331 27.44 14.97 -15.48
C ILE A 331 28.15 13.89 -16.28
N ALA A 332 29.26 13.34 -15.77
CA ALA A 332 30.04 12.32 -16.48
C ALA A 332 29.20 11.08 -16.80
N HIS A 333 28.38 10.62 -15.85
CA HIS A 333 27.55 9.43 -16.05
C HIS A 333 26.40 9.67 -17.03
N VAL A 334 25.84 10.88 -17.05
CA VAL A 334 24.81 11.26 -18.04
C VAL A 334 25.43 11.35 -19.43
N GLU A 335 26.57 12.03 -19.58
CA GLU A 335 27.32 12.12 -20.84
C GLU A 335 27.66 10.71 -21.37
N GLU A 336 28.16 9.82 -20.51
CA GLU A 336 28.42 8.41 -20.84
C GLU A 336 27.15 7.70 -21.33
N LYS A 337 26.02 7.85 -20.62
CA LYS A 337 24.75 7.24 -21.02
C LYS A 337 24.22 7.77 -22.34
N ILE A 338 24.41 9.06 -22.65
CA ILE A 338 24.02 9.64 -23.94
C ILE A 338 24.84 9.03 -25.09
N GLN A 339 26.11 8.71 -24.84
CA GLN A 339 27.00 8.09 -25.83
C GLN A 339 26.72 6.60 -26.07
N GLN A 340 26.13 5.89 -25.10
CA GLN A 340 25.75 4.48 -25.25
C GLN A 340 24.74 4.26 -26.40
N PRO A 341 24.75 3.11 -27.07
CA PRO A 341 23.73 2.79 -28.07
C PRO A 341 22.32 2.80 -27.43
N SER A 342 21.31 3.20 -28.21
CA SER A 342 19.93 3.13 -27.71
C SER A 342 19.54 1.67 -27.53
N PRO A 343 18.91 1.29 -26.41
CA PRO A 343 18.28 -0.02 -26.28
C PRO A 343 17.01 -0.14 -27.12
N ALA A 344 16.49 0.98 -27.65
CA ALA A 344 15.29 1.01 -28.45
C ALA A 344 15.60 1.13 -29.94
N ASN A 345 14.97 0.25 -30.71
CA ASN A 345 15.02 0.21 -32.17
C ASN A 345 13.64 0.54 -32.77
N ASN A 346 13.51 0.40 -34.08
CA ASN A 346 12.24 0.64 -34.76
C ASN A 346 11.12 -0.31 -34.32
N VAL A 347 11.45 -1.53 -33.91
CA VAL A 347 10.46 -2.48 -33.36
C VAL A 347 9.85 -1.94 -32.08
N VAL A 348 10.69 -1.47 -31.16
CA VAL A 348 10.25 -0.83 -29.92
C VAL A 348 9.39 0.41 -30.21
N LEU A 349 9.79 1.26 -31.16
CA LEU A 349 9.01 2.44 -31.55
C LEU A 349 7.60 2.06 -32.05
N GLU A 350 7.47 1.04 -32.90
CA GLU A 350 6.18 0.60 -33.42
C GLU A 350 5.31 -0.04 -32.33
N ILE A 351 5.92 -0.84 -31.44
CA ILE A 351 5.24 -1.43 -30.27
C ILE A 351 4.68 -0.31 -29.36
N LEU A 352 5.54 0.60 -28.90
CA LEU A 352 5.15 1.69 -28.00
C LEU A 352 4.11 2.61 -28.66
N SER A 353 4.25 2.87 -29.97
CA SER A 353 3.32 3.73 -30.71
C SER A 353 1.93 3.12 -30.82
N LEU A 354 1.81 1.81 -31.06
CA LEU A 354 0.53 1.12 -31.11
C LEU A 354 -0.13 1.02 -29.73
N ILE A 355 0.63 0.68 -28.69
CA ILE A 355 0.08 0.60 -27.33
C ILE A 355 -0.36 2.00 -26.88
N SER A 356 0.41 3.04 -27.19
CA SER A 356 0.05 4.44 -26.91
C SER A 356 -1.21 4.88 -27.63
N SER A 357 -1.42 4.49 -28.90
CA SER A 357 -2.63 4.85 -29.64
C SER A 357 -3.87 4.13 -29.12
N THR A 358 -3.72 2.92 -28.57
CA THR A 358 -4.88 2.09 -28.20
C THR A 358 -4.58 1.18 -26.99
N PRO A 359 -4.47 1.72 -25.75
CA PRO A 359 -4.07 0.96 -24.55
C PRO A 359 -5.25 0.16 -23.96
N LYS A 360 -5.69 -0.89 -24.66
CA LYS A 360 -6.92 -1.65 -24.33
C LYS A 360 -6.75 -3.16 -24.32
N TYR A 361 -5.57 -3.66 -24.69
CA TYR A 361 -5.39 -5.08 -24.96
C TYR A 361 -4.15 -5.63 -24.26
N GLY A 362 -4.04 -6.97 -24.17
CA GLY A 362 -2.88 -7.63 -23.60
C GLY A 362 -1.77 -7.88 -24.63
N ILE A 363 -0.59 -8.28 -24.14
CA ILE A 363 0.66 -8.53 -24.90
C ILE A 363 0.41 -9.26 -26.23
N LYS A 364 -0.23 -10.43 -26.16
CA LYS A 364 -0.46 -11.30 -27.34
C LYS A 364 -1.29 -10.61 -28.42
N THR A 365 -2.23 -9.74 -28.05
CA THR A 365 -3.09 -9.07 -29.02
C THR A 365 -2.30 -8.05 -29.85
N TYR A 366 -1.40 -7.29 -29.22
CA TYR A 366 -0.52 -6.35 -29.93
C TYR A 366 0.49 -7.07 -30.81
N ALA A 367 1.13 -8.13 -30.30
CA ALA A 367 2.11 -8.89 -31.07
C ALA A 367 1.50 -9.49 -32.34
N MET A 368 0.29 -10.05 -32.24
CA MET A 368 -0.43 -10.61 -33.39
C MET A 368 -0.87 -9.54 -34.39
N TRP A 369 -1.24 -8.35 -33.91
CA TRP A 369 -1.60 -7.21 -34.76
C TRP A 369 -0.39 -6.73 -35.58
N LEU A 370 0.73 -6.47 -34.91
CA LEU A 370 1.97 -6.00 -35.50
C LEU A 370 2.60 -7.03 -36.45
N GLY A 371 2.49 -8.33 -36.14
CA GLY A 371 3.01 -9.43 -36.96
C GLY A 371 2.09 -9.91 -38.10
N ASN A 372 1.03 -9.17 -38.43
CA ASN A 372 0.06 -9.52 -39.48
C ASN A 372 -0.66 -10.88 -39.34
N SER A 373 -0.88 -11.37 -38.12
CA SER A 373 -1.54 -12.67 -37.88
C SER A 373 -2.98 -12.69 -38.38
N LYS A 374 -3.41 -13.71 -39.14
CA LYS A 374 -4.79 -13.86 -39.65
C LYS A 374 -5.77 -14.44 -38.61
N ALA A 375 -5.49 -14.30 -37.32
CA ALA A 375 -6.33 -14.90 -36.29
C ALA A 375 -7.69 -14.20 -36.18
N PHE A 376 -8.76 -14.98 -36.15
CA PHE A 376 -10.14 -14.52 -36.05
C PHE A 376 -10.38 -13.59 -34.85
N ILE A 377 -9.66 -13.79 -33.74
CA ILE A 377 -9.76 -12.94 -32.54
C ILE A 377 -9.44 -11.45 -32.80
N LEU A 378 -8.71 -11.14 -33.87
CA LEU A 378 -8.35 -9.78 -34.26
C LEU A 378 -9.45 -9.07 -35.05
N GLU A 379 -10.37 -9.79 -35.70
CA GLU A 379 -11.41 -9.21 -36.57
C GLU A 379 -12.36 -8.25 -35.82
N ARG A 380 -12.46 -8.40 -34.50
CA ARG A 380 -13.31 -7.56 -33.63
C ARG A 380 -12.52 -6.53 -32.83
N LYS A 381 -11.20 -6.43 -33.02
CA LYS A 381 -10.33 -5.52 -32.25
C LYS A 381 -10.25 -4.18 -32.96
N LYS A 382 -10.50 -3.10 -32.22
CA LYS A 382 -10.38 -1.71 -32.69
C LYS A 382 -8.95 -1.19 -32.49
N LEU A 383 -7.95 -1.91 -32.98
CA LEU A 383 -6.55 -1.45 -32.97
C LEU A 383 -6.31 -0.50 -34.14
N ASP A 384 -5.29 0.34 -34.05
CA ASP A 384 -4.97 1.29 -35.12
C ASP A 384 -4.38 0.54 -36.33
N GLU A 385 -5.11 0.60 -37.45
CA GLU A 385 -4.83 -0.11 -38.70
C GLU A 385 -3.47 0.24 -39.29
N LYS A 386 -2.96 1.46 -39.03
CA LYS A 386 -1.67 1.90 -39.59
C LYS A 386 -0.47 1.09 -39.09
N PHE A 387 -0.62 0.37 -37.98
CA PHE A 387 0.41 -0.51 -37.41
C PHE A 387 0.25 -1.97 -37.84
N ARG A 388 -0.82 -2.30 -38.57
CA ARG A 388 -1.12 -3.67 -38.97
C ARG A 388 0.01 -4.21 -39.84
N GLY A 389 0.64 -5.30 -39.40
CA GLY A 389 1.71 -5.95 -40.15
C GLY A 389 3.02 -5.17 -40.28
N LYS A 390 3.20 -4.05 -39.56
CA LYS A 390 4.46 -3.30 -39.59
C LYS A 390 5.68 -4.11 -39.14
N LEU A 391 5.46 -5.16 -38.37
CA LEU A 391 6.47 -6.10 -37.89
C LEU A 391 6.26 -7.50 -38.49
N ALA A 392 5.64 -7.62 -39.67
CA ALA A 392 5.33 -8.91 -40.30
C ALA A 392 6.57 -9.78 -40.61
N VAL A 393 7.75 -9.15 -40.70
CA VAL A 393 9.04 -9.86 -40.87
C VAL A 393 9.46 -10.63 -39.61
N TYR A 394 8.88 -10.33 -38.45
CA TYR A 394 9.18 -10.97 -37.17
C TYR A 394 8.11 -11.99 -36.78
N LYS A 395 8.52 -13.08 -36.13
CA LYS A 395 7.59 -14.04 -35.55
C LYS A 395 6.83 -13.38 -34.40
N THR A 396 5.57 -13.74 -34.21
CA THR A 396 4.74 -13.21 -33.11
C THR A 396 5.42 -13.41 -31.75
N THR A 397 6.13 -14.52 -31.54
CA THR A 397 6.89 -14.79 -30.31
C THR A 397 8.01 -13.80 -30.09
N GLN A 398 8.75 -13.42 -31.13
CA GLN A 398 9.83 -12.41 -31.03
C GLN A 398 9.26 -11.04 -30.66
N ILE A 399 8.08 -10.69 -31.19
CA ILE A 399 7.40 -9.44 -30.83
C ILE A 399 6.88 -9.51 -29.37
N VAL A 400 6.41 -10.67 -28.91
CA VAL A 400 6.03 -10.89 -27.50
C VAL A 400 7.24 -10.70 -26.57
N GLU A 401 8.35 -11.35 -26.87
CA GLU A 401 9.60 -11.22 -26.10
C GLU A 401 10.06 -9.77 -26.02
N GLU A 402 9.94 -9.02 -27.12
CA GLU A 402 10.29 -7.60 -27.13
C GLU A 402 9.32 -6.76 -26.28
N ILE A 403 8.02 -7.05 -26.28
CA ILE A 403 7.05 -6.40 -25.38
C ILE A 403 7.37 -6.73 -23.91
N GLU A 404 7.78 -7.96 -23.61
CA GLU A 404 8.15 -8.39 -22.26
C GLU A 404 9.42 -7.66 -21.78
N LYS A 405 10.44 -7.49 -22.62
CA LYS A 405 11.60 -6.65 -22.28
C LYS A 405 11.19 -5.20 -21.96
N LEU A 406 10.20 -4.65 -22.65
CA LEU A 406 9.71 -3.30 -22.36
C LEU A 406 8.95 -3.19 -21.03
N LEU A 407 8.39 -4.29 -20.53
CA LEU A 407 7.87 -4.38 -19.16
C LEU A 407 9.03 -4.40 -18.15
N ASP A 408 10.08 -5.19 -18.41
CA ASP A 408 11.27 -5.26 -17.55
C ASP A 408 12.01 -3.91 -17.47
N MET A 409 11.99 -3.14 -18.55
CA MET A 409 12.56 -1.78 -18.62
C MET A 409 11.69 -0.69 -17.97
N ASP A 410 10.55 -1.04 -17.38
CA ASP A 410 9.57 -0.08 -16.82
C ASP A 410 9.07 0.94 -17.85
N TRP A 411 9.00 0.57 -19.14
CA TRP A 411 8.41 1.42 -20.18
C TRP A 411 6.94 1.09 -20.42
N LEU A 412 6.57 -0.15 -20.14
CA LEU A 412 5.20 -0.64 -20.12
C LEU A 412 4.82 -1.09 -18.70
N GLU A 413 3.53 -1.04 -18.40
CA GLU A 413 2.94 -1.63 -17.21
C GLU A 413 1.72 -2.48 -17.60
N VAL A 414 1.47 -3.53 -16.83
CA VAL A 414 0.21 -4.29 -16.91
C VAL A 414 -0.77 -3.71 -15.90
N VAL A 415 -1.88 -3.18 -16.39
CA VAL A 415 -2.97 -2.64 -15.55
C VAL A 415 -4.19 -3.54 -15.70
N THR A 416 -4.90 -3.80 -14.60
CA THR A 416 -6.19 -4.50 -14.66
C THR A 416 -7.32 -3.48 -14.83
N VAL A 417 -8.18 -3.67 -15.83
CA VAL A 417 -9.32 -2.77 -16.09
C VAL A 417 -10.65 -3.53 -16.12
N GLY A 418 -11.70 -2.85 -15.65
CA GLY A 418 -13.08 -3.36 -15.60
C GLY A 418 -13.37 -4.31 -14.43
N GLU A 419 -14.64 -4.71 -14.31
CA GLU A 419 -15.13 -5.62 -13.25
C GLU A 419 -14.55 -7.05 -13.35
N HIS A 420 -13.98 -7.41 -14.51
CA HIS A 420 -13.40 -8.73 -14.78
C HIS A 420 -11.86 -8.77 -14.68
N HIS A 421 -11.22 -7.70 -14.19
CA HIS A 421 -9.76 -7.63 -13.99
C HIS A 421 -8.92 -8.03 -15.21
N LEU A 422 -9.30 -7.58 -16.41
CA LEU A 422 -8.58 -7.93 -17.63
C LEU A 422 -7.21 -7.24 -17.68
N PRO A 423 -6.10 -7.97 -17.88
CA PRO A 423 -4.77 -7.38 -17.97
C PRO A 423 -4.59 -6.67 -19.32
N VAL A 424 -4.37 -5.36 -19.27
CA VAL A 424 -4.09 -4.52 -20.43
C VAL A 424 -2.72 -3.86 -20.30
N LEU A 425 -2.04 -3.68 -21.42
CA LEU A 425 -0.79 -2.93 -21.45
C LEU A 425 -1.06 -1.43 -21.58
N LYS A 426 -0.25 -0.67 -20.85
CA LYS A 426 -0.21 0.78 -20.93
C LYS A 426 1.24 1.24 -20.83
N LEU A 427 1.54 2.41 -21.39
CA LEU A 427 2.83 3.05 -21.19
C LEU A 427 2.91 3.64 -19.78
N THR A 428 4.05 3.46 -19.13
CA THR A 428 4.41 4.19 -17.91
C THR A 428 4.75 5.64 -18.24
N GLN A 429 5.05 6.46 -17.22
CA GLN A 429 5.61 7.80 -17.45
C GLN A 429 6.97 7.72 -18.17
N ASN A 430 7.79 6.72 -17.84
CA ASN A 430 9.08 6.50 -18.48
C ASN A 430 8.90 6.09 -19.95
N GLY A 431 7.99 5.16 -20.24
CA GLY A 431 7.68 4.74 -21.61
C GLY A 431 7.10 5.85 -22.47
N THR A 432 6.29 6.74 -21.89
CA THR A 432 5.73 7.89 -22.62
C THR A 432 6.83 8.86 -23.07
N ARG A 433 7.83 9.12 -22.22
CA ARG A 433 8.99 9.96 -22.55
C ARG A 433 9.96 9.27 -23.50
N ALA A 434 10.18 7.96 -23.34
CA ALA A 434 10.98 7.17 -24.27
C ALA A 434 10.35 7.20 -25.67
N LEU A 435 9.03 7.00 -25.78
CA LEU A 435 8.30 7.12 -27.04
C LEU A 435 8.44 8.54 -27.65
N HIS A 436 8.35 9.59 -26.84
CA HIS A 436 8.55 10.96 -27.31
C HIS A 436 9.96 11.17 -27.87
N SER A 437 10.99 10.75 -27.12
CA SER A 437 12.40 10.77 -27.52
C SER A 437 12.62 10.02 -28.85
N LEU A 438 12.08 8.81 -28.99
CA LEU A 438 12.20 8.02 -30.21
C LEU A 438 11.51 8.68 -31.42
N ARG A 439 10.36 9.32 -31.22
CA ARG A 439 9.67 10.08 -32.28
C ARG A 439 10.45 11.31 -32.73
N LEU A 440 11.15 11.99 -31.82
CA LEU A 440 12.05 13.10 -32.17
C LEU A 440 13.23 12.59 -33.00
N LYS A 441 13.84 11.47 -32.61
CA LYS A 441 14.96 10.84 -33.35
C LYS A 441 14.54 10.33 -34.72
N ALA A 442 13.38 9.68 -34.84
CA ALA A 442 12.87 9.19 -36.12
C ALA A 442 12.60 10.31 -37.15
N LYS A 443 12.37 11.55 -36.69
CA LYS A 443 12.29 12.73 -37.56
C LYS A 443 13.66 13.27 -37.97
N ALA A 444 14.72 12.93 -37.24
CA ALA A 444 16.08 13.43 -37.41
C ALA A 444 17.01 12.46 -38.19
N SER A 445 16.69 11.17 -38.27
CA SER A 445 17.50 10.15 -38.97
C SER A 445 16.71 9.36 -40.02
N SER A 446 17.24 9.23 -41.23
CA SER A 446 16.76 8.30 -42.27
C SER A 446 17.23 6.85 -42.09
N ASP A 447 18.14 6.60 -41.15
CA ASP A 447 18.89 5.35 -41.09
C ASP A 447 18.25 4.37 -40.11
N ILE A 448 17.64 3.35 -40.68
CA ILE A 448 16.86 2.31 -40.03
C ILE A 448 17.81 1.24 -39.48
N GLN A 449 17.91 1.12 -38.15
CA GLN A 449 18.44 -0.09 -37.53
C GLN A 449 17.34 -1.16 -37.47
N THR A 450 17.51 -2.23 -38.24
CA THR A 450 16.75 -3.49 -38.13
C THR A 450 17.27 -4.31 -36.95
N LEU A 451 16.41 -5.14 -36.35
CA LEU A 451 16.86 -6.14 -35.37
C LEU A 451 17.97 -6.98 -36.01
N GLU A 452 19.10 -7.14 -35.31
CA GLU A 452 20.10 -8.12 -35.72
C GLU A 452 19.43 -9.49 -35.79
N ASN A 453 19.52 -10.14 -36.96
CA ASN A 453 19.10 -11.52 -37.12
C ASN A 453 19.98 -12.37 -36.20
N THR A 454 19.49 -12.68 -35.01
CA THR A 454 20.06 -13.76 -34.21
C THR A 454 19.81 -15.05 -34.96
N THR A 455 20.82 -15.51 -35.69
CA THR A 455 20.93 -16.89 -36.14
C THR A 455 21.05 -17.78 -34.91
N PHE A 456 19.91 -18.17 -34.34
CA PHE A 456 19.87 -19.34 -33.47
C PHE A 456 20.32 -20.56 -34.29
N PRO A 457 21.12 -21.47 -33.72
CA PRO A 457 21.39 -22.73 -34.38
C PRO A 457 20.05 -23.42 -34.55
N SER A 458 19.58 -23.50 -35.80
CA SER A 458 18.47 -24.36 -36.14
C SER A 458 18.90 -25.78 -35.76
N LEU A 459 18.21 -26.40 -34.81
CA LEU A 459 18.05 -27.86 -34.90
C LEU A 459 17.23 -28.09 -36.16
N THR A 460 17.94 -28.16 -37.28
CA THR A 460 17.43 -28.57 -38.58
C THR A 460 16.98 -30.01 -38.44
N TYR A 461 15.69 -30.23 -38.22
CA TYR A 461 14.98 -31.35 -38.84
C TYR A 461 14.64 -30.99 -40.29
N ASN A 462 15.64 -30.51 -41.03
CA ASN A 462 15.56 -30.49 -42.48
C ASN A 462 16.65 -31.43 -42.97
N THR A 463 16.24 -32.36 -43.84
CA THR A 463 17.07 -33.34 -44.54
C THR A 463 17.70 -34.43 -43.69
N ILE A 464 16.88 -35.30 -43.09
CA ILE A 464 17.26 -36.70 -42.91
C ILE A 464 16.18 -37.53 -43.62
N ALA A 465 16.63 -38.55 -44.34
CA ALA A 465 15.86 -39.36 -45.26
C ALA A 465 14.55 -39.91 -44.66
N LYS A 466 13.60 -40.22 -45.56
CA LYS A 466 12.32 -40.92 -45.34
C LYS A 466 12.46 -42.22 -44.52
N THR A 467 12.70 -42.08 -43.23
CA THR A 467 12.82 -43.18 -42.28
C THR A 467 12.17 -42.71 -40.99
N ASP A 468 11.01 -43.31 -40.73
CA ASP A 468 10.18 -43.27 -39.51
C ASP A 468 10.84 -42.49 -38.34
N LEU A 469 10.49 -41.21 -38.17
CA LEU A 469 11.01 -40.32 -37.09
C LEU A 469 10.48 -40.70 -35.69
N TYR A 470 9.66 -41.74 -35.62
CA TYR A 470 8.98 -42.19 -34.42
C TYR A 470 9.93 -42.62 -33.29
N PRO A 471 11.02 -43.40 -33.52
CA PRO A 471 11.92 -43.83 -32.44
C PRO A 471 12.67 -42.67 -31.78
N ASP A 472 13.18 -41.73 -32.59
CA ASP A 472 13.92 -40.56 -32.10
C ASP A 472 13.01 -39.62 -31.30
N LEU A 473 11.79 -39.38 -31.81
CA LEU A 473 10.77 -38.64 -31.10
C LEU A 473 10.47 -39.28 -29.74
N ILE A 474 10.26 -40.60 -29.70
CA ILE A 474 9.95 -41.32 -28.47
C ILE A 474 11.09 -41.20 -27.46
N GLN A 475 12.34 -41.30 -27.89
CA GLN A 475 13.50 -41.15 -27.02
C GLN A 475 13.60 -39.72 -26.44
N ASP A 476 13.40 -38.69 -27.25
CA ASP A 476 13.40 -37.30 -26.80
C ASP A 476 12.24 -37.01 -25.82
N LEU A 477 11.06 -37.59 -26.07
CA LEU A 477 9.89 -37.46 -25.18
C LEU A 477 10.07 -38.22 -23.86
N GLN A 478 10.69 -39.40 -23.88
CA GLN A 478 11.03 -40.15 -22.67
C GLN A 478 12.01 -39.37 -21.77
N ASN A 479 12.89 -38.57 -22.39
CA ASN A 479 13.79 -37.63 -21.72
C ASN A 479 13.10 -36.32 -21.27
N GLY A 480 11.78 -36.18 -21.47
CA GLY A 480 10.99 -35.02 -21.05
C GLY A 480 11.16 -33.77 -21.93
N GLN A 481 11.69 -33.92 -23.15
CA GLN A 481 11.95 -32.77 -24.02
C GLN A 481 10.67 -32.25 -24.69
N ARG A 482 10.02 -31.28 -24.06
CA ARG A 482 8.80 -30.63 -24.60
C ARG A 482 9.02 -29.95 -25.95
N SER A 483 10.23 -29.45 -26.23
CA SER A 483 10.60 -28.84 -27.50
C SER A 483 10.52 -29.82 -28.68
N ALA A 484 10.88 -31.08 -28.47
CA ALA A 484 10.80 -32.13 -29.49
C ALA A 484 9.35 -32.38 -29.91
N TRP A 485 8.42 -32.45 -28.92
CA TRP A 485 6.99 -32.56 -29.20
C TRP A 485 6.45 -31.42 -30.07
N ILE A 486 6.82 -30.18 -29.71
CA ILE A 486 6.37 -28.99 -30.44
C ILE A 486 6.99 -28.93 -31.84
N ALA A 487 8.25 -29.35 -31.99
CA ALA A 487 8.93 -29.39 -33.28
C ALA A 487 8.28 -30.42 -34.22
N PHE A 488 7.97 -31.61 -33.71
CA PHE A 488 7.27 -32.67 -34.44
C PHE A 488 5.90 -32.18 -34.95
N LEU A 489 5.09 -31.58 -34.09
CA LEU A 489 3.77 -31.05 -34.47
C LEU A 489 3.80 -29.94 -35.53
N LYS A 490 4.94 -29.26 -35.70
CA LYS A 490 5.11 -28.17 -36.67
C LYS A 490 5.64 -28.63 -38.02
N GLN A 491 5.92 -29.93 -38.18
CA GLN A 491 6.35 -30.47 -39.47
C GLN A 491 5.23 -30.40 -40.49
N ASN A 492 5.58 -30.19 -41.76
CA ASN A 492 4.59 -29.96 -42.81
C ASN A 492 3.70 -31.18 -43.09
N ASP A 493 4.20 -32.39 -42.82
CA ASP A 493 3.57 -33.66 -43.20
C ASP A 493 3.08 -34.48 -41.98
N VAL A 494 3.09 -33.88 -40.78
CA VAL A 494 2.81 -34.57 -39.50
C VAL A 494 1.45 -35.29 -39.47
N ALA A 495 0.43 -34.69 -40.08
CA ALA A 495 -0.90 -35.29 -40.16
C ALA A 495 -0.91 -36.57 -41.02
N SER A 496 -0.17 -36.55 -42.14
CA SER A 496 -0.04 -37.71 -43.03
C SER A 496 0.89 -38.81 -42.48
N GLU A 497 1.80 -38.45 -41.58
CA GLU A 497 2.62 -39.41 -40.84
C GLU A 497 1.77 -40.13 -39.78
N ILE A 498 1.02 -39.38 -38.98
CA ILE A 498 0.15 -39.93 -37.94
C ILE A 498 -0.96 -40.82 -38.51
N GLU A 499 -1.52 -40.47 -39.66
CA GLU A 499 -2.53 -41.30 -40.35
C GLU A 499 -1.98 -42.69 -40.75
N LYS A 500 -0.66 -42.82 -40.93
CA LYS A 500 0.00 -44.09 -41.27
C LYS A 500 0.41 -44.90 -40.04
N TRP A 501 0.32 -44.34 -38.83
CA TRP A 501 0.75 -45.03 -37.62
C TRP A 501 -0.32 -46.01 -37.13
N GLU A 502 0.12 -47.20 -36.72
CA GLU A 502 -0.74 -48.18 -36.09
C GLU A 502 -1.23 -47.69 -34.71
N THR A 503 -2.41 -48.14 -34.30
CA THR A 503 -3.04 -47.77 -33.01
C THR A 503 -2.10 -48.01 -31.82
N SER A 504 -1.33 -49.09 -31.83
CA SER A 504 -0.34 -49.43 -30.81
C SER A 504 0.76 -48.38 -30.64
N ARG A 505 1.22 -47.77 -31.75
CA ARG A 505 2.20 -46.67 -31.74
C ARG A 505 1.58 -45.39 -31.20
N MET A 506 0.33 -45.13 -31.59
CA MET A 506 -0.40 -43.96 -31.10
C MET A 506 -0.64 -44.03 -29.59
N GLU A 507 -1.03 -45.19 -29.07
CA GLU A 507 -1.20 -45.43 -27.63
C GLU A 507 0.11 -45.30 -26.84
N THR A 508 1.21 -45.85 -27.37
CA THR A 508 2.53 -45.74 -26.74
C THR A 508 2.99 -44.29 -26.64
N LEU A 509 2.77 -43.50 -27.71
CA LEU A 509 3.08 -42.08 -27.72
C LEU A 509 2.23 -41.31 -26.70
N LYS A 510 0.91 -41.56 -26.67
CA LYS A 510 0.00 -40.92 -25.69
C LYS A 510 0.45 -41.20 -24.26
N LYS A 511 0.77 -42.46 -23.95
CA LYS A 511 1.23 -42.86 -22.61
C LYS A 511 2.48 -42.09 -22.21
N ILE A 512 3.49 -42.01 -23.08
CA ILE A 512 4.72 -41.28 -22.80
C ILE A 512 4.45 -39.79 -22.65
N LEU A 513 3.59 -39.21 -23.49
CA LEU A 513 3.24 -37.80 -23.41
C LEU A 513 2.46 -37.47 -22.13
N ASP A 514 1.52 -38.32 -21.70
CA ASP A 514 0.80 -38.17 -20.43
C ASP A 514 1.75 -38.29 -19.22
N GLU A 515 2.70 -39.21 -19.26
CA GLU A 515 3.68 -39.42 -18.19
C GLU A 515 4.76 -38.33 -18.13
N LYS A 516 5.26 -37.86 -19.28
CA LYS A 516 6.46 -37.01 -19.36
C LYS A 516 6.19 -35.57 -19.72
N ILE A 517 5.09 -35.25 -20.41
CA ILE A 517 4.78 -33.91 -20.91
C ILE A 517 3.35 -33.49 -20.50
N PRO A 518 3.14 -33.03 -19.25
CA PRO A 518 1.83 -32.58 -18.80
C PRO A 518 1.21 -31.50 -19.70
N GLY A 519 -0.02 -31.74 -20.15
CA GLY A 519 -0.75 -30.83 -21.04
C GLY A 519 -0.27 -30.84 -22.50
N TRP A 520 0.35 -31.94 -22.96
CA TRP A 520 0.75 -32.13 -24.36
C TRP A 520 -0.40 -32.00 -25.36
N GLN A 521 -1.64 -32.22 -24.92
CA GLN A 521 -2.85 -32.06 -25.74
C GLN A 521 -3.09 -30.60 -26.16
N ILE A 522 -2.54 -29.62 -25.42
CA ILE A 522 -2.72 -28.19 -25.71
C ILE A 522 -2.08 -27.82 -27.07
N PRO A 523 -0.80 -28.13 -27.34
CA PRO A 523 -0.19 -27.99 -28.66
C PRO A 523 -0.97 -28.69 -29.80
N VAL A 524 -1.50 -29.90 -29.57
CA VAL A 524 -2.25 -30.64 -30.59
C VAL A 524 -3.58 -29.94 -30.91
N LYS A 525 -4.32 -29.53 -29.88
CA LYS A 525 -5.56 -28.74 -30.01
C LYS A 525 -5.29 -27.40 -30.69
N TRP A 526 -4.13 -26.79 -30.44
CA TRP A 526 -3.70 -25.56 -31.10
C TRP A 526 -3.49 -25.81 -32.61
N GLU A 527 -2.70 -26.81 -33.00
CA GLU A 527 -2.44 -27.11 -34.42
C GLU A 527 -3.70 -27.52 -35.18
N LEU A 528 -4.62 -28.24 -34.52
CA LEU A 528 -5.96 -28.52 -35.05
C LEU A 528 -6.78 -27.25 -35.25
N ALA A 529 -6.74 -26.31 -34.31
CA ALA A 529 -7.46 -25.04 -34.44
C ALA A 529 -6.84 -24.11 -35.50
N MET A 530 -5.52 -24.14 -35.69
CA MET A 530 -4.81 -23.31 -36.67
C MET A 530 -5.01 -23.81 -38.11
N HIS A 531 -5.03 -25.13 -38.32
CA HIS A 531 -5.22 -25.73 -39.65
C HIS A 531 -6.18 -26.94 -39.63
N PRO A 532 -7.49 -26.73 -39.39
CA PRO A 532 -8.44 -27.84 -39.14
C PRO A 532 -8.53 -28.87 -40.27
N LYS A 533 -8.48 -28.41 -41.52
CA LYS A 533 -8.55 -29.29 -42.70
C LYS A 533 -7.24 -30.05 -42.95
N LYS A 534 -6.10 -29.42 -42.68
CA LYS A 534 -4.76 -30.01 -42.91
C LYS A 534 -4.41 -31.02 -41.83
N ASN A 535 -4.76 -30.71 -40.59
CA ASN A 535 -4.30 -31.43 -39.41
C ASN A 535 -5.35 -32.38 -38.82
N LYS A 536 -6.43 -32.69 -39.55
CA LYS A 536 -7.55 -33.52 -39.07
C LYS A 536 -7.10 -34.87 -38.48
N ALA A 537 -6.09 -35.51 -39.08
CA ALA A 537 -5.56 -36.78 -38.57
C ALA A 537 -5.01 -36.69 -37.12
N LEU A 538 -4.63 -35.50 -36.64
CA LEU A 538 -4.22 -35.29 -35.25
C LEU A 538 -5.37 -35.45 -34.24
N GLU A 539 -6.63 -35.44 -34.68
CA GLU A 539 -7.79 -35.71 -33.81
C GLU A 539 -7.70 -37.10 -33.16
N SER A 540 -7.16 -38.09 -33.90
CA SER A 540 -6.92 -39.45 -33.39
C SER A 540 -6.00 -39.51 -32.17
N LEU A 541 -5.11 -38.52 -31.98
CA LEU A 541 -4.29 -38.40 -30.77
C LEU A 541 -5.14 -38.00 -29.56
N ILE A 542 -6.22 -37.25 -29.74
CA ILE A 542 -7.03 -36.69 -28.66
C ILE A 542 -8.28 -37.53 -28.40
N GLU A 543 -8.78 -38.24 -29.41
CA GLU A 543 -9.95 -39.11 -29.26
C GLU A 543 -9.68 -40.20 -28.22
N ILE A 544 -10.55 -40.21 -27.20
CA ILE A 544 -10.65 -41.24 -26.17
C ILE A 544 -11.52 -42.34 -26.78
N HIS A 545 -10.92 -43.44 -27.20
CA HIS A 545 -11.71 -44.66 -27.38
C HIS A 545 -12.25 -45.07 -26.02
N SER A 546 -13.57 -45.18 -25.97
CA SER A 546 -14.38 -45.45 -24.78
C SER A 546 -14.06 -46.81 -24.18
#